data_AF-A0A3C0CK92-F1
#
_entry.id   AF-A0A3C0CK92-F1
#
_cell.length_a   1.000
_cell.length_b   1.000
_cell.length_c   1.000
_cell.angle_alpha   90.00
_cell.angle_beta   90.00
_cell.angle_gamma   90.00
#
_symmetry.space_group_name_H-M   'P 1'
#
loop_
_entity.id
_entity.type
_entity.pdbx_description
1 polymer ?
#
loop_
_entity_poly.entity_id
_entity_poly.type
_entity_poly.pdbx_seq_one_letter_code
_entity_poly.pdbx_strand_id
1 'polypeptide(L)'
;YLLGTSFARPLIAKRLVEIAQAEGADAIAHGATGKGNDQVRFELAIRAFAPEMTIIAPWRIWDLKSRDEEIDYAEAHDVPLNITRQTNYSKDKNLWHLSHEGLDLEDPANEPQYDKILELGVSPEKAPDKPAYVALSFEKG
;
A
#
# COMPACT_ATOMS: atom_id res chain seq x y z
N TYR A 1 0.95 -15.58 1.98
CA TYR A 1 1.38 -14.25 1.49
C TYR A 1 1.55 -14.32 -0.03
N LEU A 2 0.75 -13.58 -0.80
CA LEU A 2 0.68 -13.65 -2.28
C LEU A 2 1.64 -12.68 -3.01
N LEU A 3 2.59 -12.08 -2.28
CA LEU A 3 3.57 -11.11 -2.81
C LEU A 3 2.96 -9.87 -3.50
N GLY A 4 1.67 -9.60 -3.28
CA GLY A 4 0.92 -8.62 -4.05
C GLY A 4 1.43 -7.18 -3.94
N THR A 5 1.93 -6.83 -2.76
CA THR A 5 2.58 -5.54 -2.51
C THR A 5 3.95 -5.51 -3.17
N SER A 6 4.78 -6.55 -2.95
CA SER A 6 6.17 -6.60 -3.40
C SER A 6 6.35 -6.56 -4.92
N PHE A 7 5.45 -7.15 -5.72
CA PHE A 7 5.57 -7.08 -7.18
C PHE A 7 5.13 -5.71 -7.74
N ALA A 8 4.18 -5.04 -7.06
CA ALA A 8 3.64 -3.76 -7.52
C ALA A 8 4.63 -2.61 -7.34
N ARG A 9 5.44 -2.59 -6.27
CA ARG A 9 6.31 -1.44 -5.95
C ARG A 9 7.39 -1.17 -7.00
N PRO A 10 8.12 -2.17 -7.52
CA PRO A 10 9.07 -1.95 -8.62
C PRO A 10 8.40 -1.39 -9.89
N LEU A 11 7.17 -1.80 -10.20
CA LEU A 11 6.43 -1.28 -11.35
C LEU A 11 6.09 0.21 -11.16
N ILE A 12 5.58 0.57 -9.98
CA ILE A 12 5.29 1.98 -9.63
C ILE A 12 6.57 2.81 -9.68
N ALA A 13 7.66 2.33 -9.06
CA ALA A 13 8.95 3.00 -9.04
C ALA A 13 9.50 3.25 -10.45
N LYS A 14 9.45 2.26 -11.33
CA LYS A 14 9.85 2.41 -12.73
C LYS A 14 9.06 3.51 -13.41
N ARG A 15 7.73 3.50 -13.28
CA ARG A 15 6.89 4.50 -13.92
C ARG A 15 7.12 5.91 -13.37
N LEU A 16 7.38 6.01 -12.06
CA LEU A 16 7.71 7.26 -11.40
C LEU A 16 9.03 7.84 -11.91
N VAL A 17 10.05 7.01 -12.12
CA VAL A 17 11.32 7.41 -12.74
C VAL A 17 11.14 7.88 -14.18
N GLU A 18 10.40 7.13 -15.00
CA GLU A 18 10.12 7.50 -16.40
C GLU A 18 9.46 8.88 -16.49
N ILE A 19 8.49 9.16 -15.61
CA ILE A 19 7.79 10.46 -15.57
C ILE A 19 8.72 11.55 -15.05
N ALA A 20 9.45 11.31 -13.95
CA ALA A 20 10.37 12.30 -13.40
C ALA A 20 11.41 12.76 -14.43
N GLN A 21 11.95 11.84 -15.24
CA GLN A 21 12.87 12.18 -16.32
C GLN A 21 12.20 12.98 -17.44
N ALA A 22 10.97 12.60 -17.83
CA ALA A 22 10.23 13.31 -18.87
C ALA A 22 9.86 14.76 -18.45
N GLU A 23 9.59 14.97 -17.17
CA GLU A 23 9.28 16.29 -16.60
C GLU A 23 10.53 17.11 -16.21
N GLY A 24 11.73 16.51 -16.29
CA GLY A 24 12.97 17.16 -15.86
C GLY A 24 13.06 17.40 -14.36
N ALA A 25 12.46 16.51 -13.54
CA ALA A 25 12.47 16.63 -12.09
C ALA A 25 13.84 16.28 -11.48
N ASP A 26 14.25 17.05 -10.47
CA ASP A 26 15.53 16.86 -9.75
C ASP A 26 15.45 15.79 -8.64
N ALA A 27 14.23 15.43 -8.22
CA ALA A 27 13.99 14.51 -7.12
C ALA A 27 12.67 13.74 -7.28
N ILE A 28 12.60 12.57 -6.64
CA ILE A 28 11.40 11.75 -6.49
C ILE A 28 11.04 11.62 -5.01
N ALA A 29 9.77 11.79 -4.66
CA ALA A 29 9.27 11.56 -3.31
C ALA A 29 8.37 10.31 -3.20
N HIS A 30 8.39 9.63 -2.05
CA HIS A 30 7.45 8.54 -1.75
C HIS A 30 6.90 8.61 -0.31
N GLY A 31 5.67 8.12 -0.13
CA GLY A 31 4.96 8.13 1.15
C GLY A 31 5.11 6.86 2.01
N ALA A 32 6.01 5.93 1.68
CA ALA A 32 6.23 4.74 2.52
C ALA A 32 6.80 5.10 3.90
N THR A 33 6.31 4.44 4.96
CA THR A 33 6.74 4.70 6.33
C THR A 33 8.17 4.19 6.60
N GLY A 34 8.83 4.76 7.61
CA GLY A 34 10.19 4.38 8.02
C GLY A 34 10.33 2.98 8.64
N LYS A 35 9.22 2.29 8.94
CA LYS A 35 9.22 0.95 9.57
C LYS A 35 8.86 -0.18 8.59
N GLY A 36 8.23 0.16 7.46
CA GLY A 36 7.71 -0.82 6.51
C GLY A 36 8.74 -1.27 5.47
N ASN A 37 8.39 -2.35 4.75
CA ASN A 37 9.19 -2.90 3.67
C ASN A 37 9.16 -2.05 2.39
N ASP A 38 8.12 -1.24 2.21
CA ASP A 38 7.88 -0.51 0.95
C ASP A 38 8.91 0.57 0.67
N GLN A 39 9.50 1.21 1.69
CA GLN A 39 10.59 2.16 1.49
C GLN A 39 11.78 1.50 0.78
N VAL A 40 12.15 0.27 1.20
CA VAL A 40 13.27 -0.46 0.60
C VAL A 40 12.93 -0.84 -0.84
N ARG A 41 11.70 -1.28 -1.10
CA ARG A 41 11.24 -1.67 -2.44
C ARG A 41 11.24 -0.51 -3.41
N PHE A 42 10.72 0.65 -2.98
CA PHE A 42 10.73 1.87 -3.80
C PHE A 42 12.15 2.35 -4.04
N GLU A 43 12.95 2.52 -3.00
CA GLU A 43 14.28 3.10 -3.12
C GLU A 43 15.23 2.22 -3.93
N LEU A 44 15.21 0.90 -3.72
CA LEU A 44 16.01 -0.02 -4.52
C LEU A 44 15.65 0.05 -6.00
N ALA A 45 14.34 0.08 -6.31
CA ALA A 45 13.88 0.16 -7.69
C ALA A 45 14.19 1.53 -8.32
N ILE A 46 13.98 2.64 -7.60
CA ILE A 46 14.34 3.99 -8.08
C ILE A 46 15.84 4.05 -8.37
N ARG A 47 16.70 3.58 -7.45
CA ARG A 47 18.15 3.55 -7.64
C ARG A 47 18.58 2.66 -8.81
N ALA A 48 17.83 1.59 -9.09
CA ALA A 48 18.12 0.73 -10.24
C ALA A 48 17.81 1.41 -11.59
N PHE A 49 16.77 2.25 -11.67
CA PHE A 49 16.37 2.92 -12.91
C PHE A 49 16.95 4.34 -13.06
N ALA A 50 17.25 5.03 -11.96
CA ALA A 50 17.83 6.37 -11.92
C ALA A 50 18.74 6.52 -10.67
N PRO A 51 19.98 6.00 -10.72
CA PRO A 51 20.87 5.95 -9.56
C PRO A 51 21.20 7.33 -8.96
N GLU A 52 21.29 8.35 -9.83
CA GLU A 52 21.59 9.74 -9.44
C GLU A 52 20.38 10.52 -8.93
N MET A 53 19.17 9.96 -9.03
CA MET A 53 17.95 10.63 -8.60
C MET A 53 17.95 10.83 -7.08
N THR A 54 17.70 12.07 -6.64
CA THR A 54 17.50 12.36 -5.21
C THR A 54 16.16 11.76 -4.77
N ILE A 55 16.17 11.03 -3.66
CA ILE A 55 14.96 10.42 -3.09
C ILE A 55 14.57 11.13 -1.80
N ILE A 56 13.31 11.57 -1.72
CA ILE A 56 12.74 12.24 -0.55
C ILE A 56 11.68 11.32 0.08
N ALA A 57 11.88 10.95 1.33
CA ALA A 57 10.91 10.18 2.10
C ALA A 57 10.43 11.02 3.30
N PRO A 58 9.32 11.78 3.18
CA PRO A 58 8.84 12.70 4.22
C PRO A 58 8.71 12.04 5.58
N TRP A 59 8.20 10.80 5.63
CA TRP A 59 8.07 9.97 6.82
C TRP A 59 9.35 9.74 7.63
N ARG A 60 10.53 10.01 7.07
CA ARG A 60 11.82 9.90 7.77
C ARG A 60 12.46 11.23 8.15
N ILE A 61 11.89 12.35 7.70
CA ILE A 61 12.50 13.68 7.86
C ILE A 61 11.58 14.68 8.58
N TRP A 62 10.27 14.52 8.50
CA TRP A 62 9.32 15.41 9.16
C TRP A 62 9.13 15.05 10.65
N ASP A 63 8.41 15.90 11.37
CA ASP A 63 8.12 15.71 12.79
C ASP A 63 6.74 15.11 13.08
N LEU A 64 5.95 14.79 12.04
CA LEU A 64 4.61 14.21 12.20
C LEU A 64 4.70 12.75 12.68
N LYS A 65 4.08 12.46 13.83
CA LYS A 65 4.16 11.17 14.54
C LYS A 65 2.83 10.43 14.65
N SER A 66 1.72 11.07 14.33
CA SER A 66 0.38 10.49 14.48
C SER A 66 -0.57 10.94 13.40
N ARG A 67 -1.65 10.18 13.22
CA ARG A 67 -2.74 10.52 12.30
C ARG A 67 -3.43 11.82 12.69
N ASP A 68 -3.54 12.12 13.98
CA ASP A 68 -4.10 13.40 14.43
C ASP A 68 -3.20 14.57 14.04
N GLU A 69 -1.88 14.44 14.21
CA GLU A 69 -0.92 15.46 13.74
C GLU A 69 -0.95 15.65 12.21
N GLU A 70 -1.13 14.57 11.44
CA GLU A 70 -1.33 14.67 9.98
C GLU A 70 -2.61 15.42 9.61
N ILE A 71 -3.71 15.19 10.35
CA ILE A 71 -4.99 15.87 10.15
C ILE A 71 -4.84 17.35 10.48
N ASP A 72 -4.27 17.67 11.64
CA ASP A 72 -4.05 19.05 12.08
C ASP A 72 -3.13 19.80 11.09
N TYR A 73 -2.09 19.13 10.56
CA TYR A 73 -1.23 19.69 9.52
C TYR A 73 -2.01 19.96 8.22
N ALA A 74 -2.85 19.03 7.78
CA ALA A 74 -3.65 19.18 6.57
C ALA A 74 -4.70 20.31 6.70
N GLU A 75 -5.38 20.40 7.85
CA GLU A 75 -6.33 21.48 8.16
C GLU A 75 -5.64 22.85 8.19
N ALA A 76 -4.45 22.94 8.82
CA ALA A 76 -3.67 24.19 8.87
C ALA A 76 -3.13 24.64 7.50
N HIS A 77 -3.09 23.77 6.50
CA HIS A 77 -2.62 24.06 5.14
C HIS A 77 -3.75 23.99 4.09
N ASP A 78 -5.01 24.06 4.51
CA ASP A 78 -6.19 24.04 3.65
C ASP A 78 -6.25 22.82 2.69
N VAL A 79 -5.69 21.68 3.10
CA VAL A 79 -5.75 20.42 2.33
C VAL A 79 -7.11 19.77 2.56
N PRO A 80 -7.94 19.57 1.53
CA PRO A 80 -9.27 18.99 1.69
C PRO A 80 -9.19 17.53 2.13
N LEU A 81 -9.70 17.23 3.33
CA LEU A 81 -9.72 15.90 3.92
C LEU A 81 -11.08 15.22 3.73
N ASN A 82 -11.14 14.18 2.90
CA ASN A 82 -12.31 13.28 2.80
C ASN A 82 -12.20 12.10 3.77
N ILE A 83 -11.88 12.37 5.03
CA ILE A 83 -11.68 11.33 6.05
C ILE A 83 -12.40 11.71 7.36
N THR A 84 -12.96 10.69 8.02
CA THR A 84 -13.39 10.80 9.41
C THR A 84 -12.22 10.41 10.32
N ARG A 85 -12.16 10.92 11.57
CA ARG A 85 -11.17 10.52 12.60
C ARG A 85 -11.24 9.03 13.04
N GLN A 86 -12.00 8.20 12.33
CA GLN A 86 -12.06 6.77 12.58
C GLN A 86 -10.79 6.06 12.11
N THR A 87 -10.23 5.23 12.98
CA THR A 87 -9.10 4.36 12.64
C THR A 87 -9.62 3.20 11.78
N ASN A 88 -9.06 3.04 10.59
CA ASN A 88 -9.31 1.91 9.71
C ASN A 88 -8.07 1.01 9.67
N TYR A 89 -8.24 -0.25 9.28
CA TYR A 89 -7.12 -1.12 8.93
C TYR A 89 -6.23 -0.44 7.87
N SER A 90 -4.91 -0.61 8.00
CA SER A 90 -3.99 -0.29 6.91
C SER A 90 -4.23 -1.30 5.80
N LYS A 91 -4.49 -0.82 4.59
CA LYS A 91 -4.90 -1.64 3.45
C LYS A 91 -4.08 -1.33 2.21
N ASP A 92 -3.72 -2.38 1.48
CA ASP A 92 -3.11 -2.30 0.14
C ASP A 92 -3.90 -3.21 -0.80
N LYS A 93 -4.42 -2.63 -1.89
CA LYS A 93 -5.30 -3.33 -2.84
C LYS A 93 -4.83 -3.08 -4.25
N ASN A 94 -4.69 -4.15 -5.02
CA ASN A 94 -4.54 -4.11 -6.46
C ASN A 94 -5.32 -5.26 -7.10
N LEU A 95 -5.21 -5.45 -8.41
CA LEU A 95 -5.92 -6.51 -9.13
C LEU A 95 -5.58 -7.91 -8.61
N TRP A 96 -4.37 -8.10 -8.06
CA TRP A 96 -3.86 -9.39 -7.62
C TRP A 96 -4.25 -9.75 -6.20
N HIS A 97 -4.37 -8.76 -5.30
CA HIS A 97 -4.66 -9.03 -3.89
C HIS A 97 -5.25 -7.83 -3.16
N LEU A 98 -5.69 -8.11 -1.93
CA LEU A 98 -5.95 -7.14 -0.88
C LEU A 98 -5.23 -7.61 0.39
N SER A 99 -4.53 -6.72 1.08
CA SER A 99 -3.97 -6.96 2.42
C SER A 99 -4.55 -6.01 3.46
N HIS A 100 -4.57 -6.48 4.71
CA HIS A 100 -4.99 -5.73 5.89
C HIS A 100 -3.94 -5.93 6.99
N GLU A 101 -3.64 -4.87 7.72
CA GLU A 101 -2.77 -4.87 8.92
C GLU A 101 -3.23 -3.79 9.91
N GLY A 102 -2.64 -3.77 11.10
CA GLY A 102 -2.98 -2.83 12.17
C GLY A 102 -4.20 -3.22 13.02
N LEU A 103 -4.47 -2.40 14.03
CA LEU A 103 -5.58 -2.58 14.98
C LEU A 103 -5.54 -3.94 15.68
N ASP A 104 -6.67 -4.63 15.78
CA ASP A 104 -6.81 -5.92 16.43
C ASP A 104 -6.01 -7.04 15.75
N LEU A 105 -5.56 -6.84 14.51
CA LEU A 105 -4.74 -7.81 13.77
C LEU A 105 -3.27 -7.85 14.23
N GLU A 106 -2.82 -6.87 15.04
CA GLU A 106 -1.44 -6.85 15.57
C GLU A 106 -1.22 -7.85 16.71
N ASP A 107 -2.30 -8.34 17.33
CA ASP A 107 -2.23 -9.44 18.31
C ASP A 107 -2.60 -10.76 17.63
N PRO A 108 -1.64 -11.67 17.40
CA PRO A 108 -1.89 -12.94 16.73
C PRO A 108 -2.76 -13.91 17.56
N ALA A 109 -3.04 -13.61 18.83
CA ALA A 109 -3.98 -14.37 19.65
C ALA A 109 -5.45 -14.03 19.32
N ASN A 110 -5.72 -12.90 18.66
CA ASN A 110 -7.07 -12.51 18.28
C ASN A 110 -7.56 -13.31 17.07
N GLU A 111 -8.82 -13.76 17.14
CA GLU A 111 -9.51 -14.28 15.96
C GLU A 111 -9.83 -13.12 15.00
N PRO A 112 -9.51 -13.26 13.69
CA PRO A 112 -9.82 -12.21 12.73
C PRO A 112 -11.33 -11.99 12.60
N GLN A 113 -11.75 -10.72 12.67
CA GLN A 113 -13.14 -10.34 12.42
C GLN A 113 -13.42 -10.35 10.91
N TYR A 114 -13.61 -11.54 10.32
CA TYR A 114 -13.73 -11.74 8.87
C TYR A 114 -14.76 -10.83 8.19
N ASP A 115 -15.91 -10.59 8.84
CA ASP A 115 -16.96 -9.71 8.33
C ASP A 115 -16.53 -8.23 8.18
N LYS A 116 -15.46 -7.82 8.88
CA LYS A 116 -14.90 -6.46 8.79
C LYS A 116 -13.76 -6.35 7.80
N ILE A 117 -13.06 -7.45 7.50
CA ILE A 117 -11.82 -7.42 6.70
C ILE A 117 -11.99 -8.04 5.30
N LEU A 118 -12.89 -9.01 5.11
CA LEU A 118 -13.07 -9.64 3.81
C LEU A 118 -13.86 -8.72 2.86
N GLU A 119 -13.19 -8.25 1.80
CA GLU A 119 -13.82 -7.39 0.76
C GLU A 119 -13.79 -8.01 -0.64
N LEU A 120 -12.98 -9.06 -0.86
CA LEU A 120 -12.85 -9.75 -2.16
C LEU A 120 -13.53 -11.13 -2.18
N GLY A 121 -14.15 -11.51 -1.08
CA GLY A 121 -14.79 -12.81 -0.90
C GLY A 121 -15.57 -12.85 0.42
N VAL A 122 -16.09 -14.03 0.73
CA VAL A 122 -16.82 -14.30 1.98
C VAL A 122 -16.10 -15.40 2.76
N SER A 123 -16.41 -15.51 4.05
CA SER A 123 -15.92 -16.64 4.86
C SER A 123 -16.51 -17.96 4.36
N PRO A 124 -15.87 -19.11 4.66
CA PRO A 124 -16.39 -20.42 4.26
C PRO A 124 -17.83 -20.68 4.74
N GLU A 125 -18.20 -20.20 5.93
CA GLU A 125 -19.55 -20.36 6.52
C GLU A 125 -20.63 -19.59 5.75
N LYS A 126 -20.23 -18.58 4.97
CA LYS A 126 -21.12 -17.76 4.13
C LYS A 126 -21.00 -18.10 2.64
N ALA A 127 -20.18 -19.08 2.27
CA ALA A 127 -20.03 -19.49 0.89
C ALA A 127 -21.31 -20.15 0.37
N PRO A 128 -21.62 -20.08 -0.94
CA PRO A 128 -22.79 -20.75 -1.49
C PRO A 128 -22.70 -22.29 -1.36
N ASP A 129 -23.81 -22.94 -1.01
CA ASP A 129 -23.93 -24.42 -0.97
C ASP A 129 -23.89 -25.10 -2.36
N LYS A 130 -23.61 -24.33 -3.42
CA LYS A 130 -23.56 -24.81 -4.80
C LYS A 130 -22.13 -24.69 -5.33
N PRO A 131 -21.57 -25.77 -5.89
CA PRO A 131 -20.23 -25.72 -6.47
C PRO A 131 -20.21 -24.85 -7.74
N ALA A 132 -19.09 -24.18 -7.96
CA ALA A 132 -18.76 -23.53 -9.22
C ALA A 132 -17.69 -24.34 -9.95
N TYR A 133 -17.94 -24.69 -11.21
CA TYR A 133 -16.95 -25.33 -12.07
C TYR A 133 -16.26 -24.27 -12.91
N VAL A 134 -14.93 -24.23 -12.85
CA VAL A 134 -14.11 -23.31 -13.65
C VAL A 134 -13.11 -24.14 -14.44
N ALA A 135 -13.02 -23.90 -15.75
CA ALA A 135 -12.00 -24.49 -16.61
C ALA A 135 -10.97 -23.40 -16.96
N LEU A 136 -9.70 -23.67 -16.68
CA LEU A 136 -8.59 -22.79 -17.00
C LEU A 136 -7.63 -23.52 -17.94
N SER A 137 -7.22 -22.86 -19.01
CA SER A 137 -6.18 -23.32 -19.92
C SER A 137 -4.99 -22.38 -19.85
N PHE A 138 -3.79 -22.94 -19.95
CA PHE A 138 -2.54 -22.21 -19.93
C PHE A 138 -1.74 -22.51 -21.19
N GLU A 139 -1.01 -21.52 -21.70
CA GLU A 139 -0.06 -21.71 -22.79
C GLU A 139 1.26 -21.04 -22.40
N LYS A 140 2.25 -21.87 -22.05
CA LYS A 140 3.59 -21.44 -21.61
C LYS A 140 3.56 -20.56 -20.35
N GLY A 141 2.67 -20.88 -19.42
CA GLY A 141 2.36 -20.07 -18.24
C GLY A 141 1.11 -19.23 -18.50
#